data_AF-A0A7W0LIX0-F1
#
_entry.id   AF-A0A7W0LIX0-F1
#
_cell.length_a   1.000
_cell.length_b   1.000
_cell.length_c   1.000
_cell.angle_alpha   90.00
_cell.angle_beta   90.00
_cell.angle_gamma   90.00
#
_symmetry.space_group_name_H-M   'P 1'
#
loop_
_entity.id
_entity.type
_entity.pdbx_description
1 polymer ?
#
loop_
_entity_poly.entity_id
_entity_poly.type
_entity_poly.pdbx_seq_one_letter_code
_entity_poly.pdbx_strand_id
1 'polypeptide(L)'
;MARPGEERASVLPITGVVLAGGRGSRLGGGKPGVMLAGRPLISYPLAALVEACFRVAVVCKRATDLPPLPPGVERWDEPDEPRHPAAGIAHALERAGDSILVCAADMPFVTAEACLRVVEAA
;
A
#
# COMPACT_ATOMS: atom_id res chain seq x y z
N MET A 1 -34.49 -4.13 -7.01
CA MET A 1 -34.76 -4.36 -5.58
C MET A 1 -33.44 -4.81 -4.95
N ALA A 2 -32.68 -3.86 -4.41
CA ALA A 2 -31.39 -4.11 -3.76
C ALA A 2 -31.63 -4.64 -2.33
N ARG A 3 -30.77 -5.54 -1.85
CA ARG A 3 -30.90 -6.10 -0.49
C ARG A 3 -30.54 -5.03 0.54
N PRO A 4 -31.27 -4.91 1.67
CA PRO A 4 -30.88 -4.04 2.78
C PRO A 4 -29.73 -4.70 3.56
N GLY A 5 -28.59 -4.03 3.67
CA GLY A 5 -27.50 -4.44 4.56
C GLY A 5 -26.09 -4.55 3.98
N GLU A 6 -25.74 -3.85 2.89
CA GLU A 6 -24.32 -3.55 2.66
C GLU A 6 -23.90 -2.45 3.64
N GLU A 7 -23.54 -2.89 4.85
CA GLU A 7 -22.71 -2.13 5.78
C GLU A 7 -21.51 -1.64 4.97
N ARG A 8 -21.44 -0.34 4.68
CA ARG A 8 -20.23 0.24 4.09
C ARG A 8 -19.12 -0.15 5.05
N ALA A 9 -18.15 -0.95 4.60
CA ALA A 9 -16.96 -1.26 5.37
C ALA A 9 -16.47 0.06 5.97
N SER A 10 -16.39 0.12 7.29
CA SER A 10 -15.96 1.31 8.01
C SER A 10 -14.56 1.63 7.54
N VAL A 11 -14.41 2.73 6.81
CA VAL A 11 -13.10 3.21 6.40
C VAL A 11 -12.33 3.54 7.67
N LEU A 12 -11.19 2.88 7.89
CA LEU A 12 -10.38 3.08 9.07
C LEU A 12 -9.81 4.51 9.06
N PRO A 13 -9.81 5.22 10.20
CA PRO A 13 -9.17 6.52 10.33
C PRO A 13 -7.63 6.38 10.42
N ILE A 14 -7.04 5.49 9.62
CA ILE A 14 -5.60 5.18 9.58
C ILE A 14 -5.07 5.44 8.17
N THR A 15 -3.77 5.72 8.05
CA THR A 15 -3.13 5.78 6.74
C THR A 15 -2.66 4.39 6.29
N GLY A 16 -3.17 3.91 5.17
CA GLY A 16 -2.67 2.72 4.49
C GLY A 16 -1.42 3.03 3.68
N VAL A 17 -0.37 2.23 3.81
CA VAL A 17 0.91 2.44 3.14
C VAL A 17 1.34 1.19 2.40
N VAL A 18 1.61 1.33 1.10
CA VAL A 18 2.29 0.29 0.32
C VAL A 18 3.78 0.60 0.21
N LEU A 19 4.64 -0.32 0.67
CA LEU A 19 6.09 -0.20 0.51
C LEU A 19 6.54 -0.74 -0.86
N ALA A 20 7.13 0.13 -1.67
CA ALA A 20 7.62 -0.16 -3.02
C ALA A 20 9.13 0.09 -3.21
N GLY A 21 9.90 0.33 -2.13
CA GLY A 21 11.33 0.70 -2.17
C GLY A 21 12.37 -0.44 -2.27
N GLY A 22 11.96 -1.70 -2.47
CA GLY A 22 12.87 -2.85 -2.48
C GLY A 22 13.59 -3.10 -3.83
N ARG A 23 14.80 -3.69 -3.81
CA ARG A 23 15.62 -3.98 -5.01
C ARG A 23 14.97 -4.89 -6.06
N GLY A 24 13.90 -5.59 -5.73
CA GLY A 24 13.19 -6.44 -6.67
C GLY A 24 14.00 -7.60 -7.27
N SER A 25 15.14 -7.96 -6.69
CA SER A 25 16.13 -8.89 -7.28
C SER A 25 15.55 -10.28 -7.60
N ARG A 26 14.59 -10.74 -6.81
CA ARG A 26 13.88 -12.02 -7.02
C ARG A 26 12.81 -11.96 -8.12
N LEU A 27 12.39 -10.77 -8.53
CA LEU A 27 11.39 -10.51 -9.58
C LEU A 27 12.00 -9.78 -10.79
N GLY A 28 13.32 -9.91 -11.00
CA GLY A 28 13.98 -9.35 -12.19
C GLY A 28 14.32 -7.86 -12.13
N GLY A 29 14.21 -7.19 -10.98
CA GLY A 29 14.84 -5.87 -10.76
C GLY A 29 13.97 -4.62 -10.90
N GLY A 30 12.65 -4.73 -11.13
CA GLY A 30 11.74 -3.58 -11.18
C GLY A 30 10.33 -3.95 -10.72
N LYS A 31 10.04 -3.79 -9.41
CA LYS A 31 8.87 -4.42 -8.77
C LYS A 31 7.50 -3.75 -8.96
N PRO A 32 7.32 -2.42 -8.99
CA PRO A 32 5.96 -1.86 -8.98
C PRO A 32 5.14 -2.21 -10.22
N GLY A 33 5.81 -2.34 -11.37
CA GLY A 33 5.21 -2.66 -12.67
C GLY A 33 5.17 -4.13 -13.05
N VAL A 34 5.62 -5.06 -12.20
CA VAL A 34 5.53 -6.51 -12.50
C VAL A 34 4.06 -6.86 -12.74
N MET A 35 3.77 -7.53 -13.85
CA MET A 35 2.39 -7.87 -14.19
C MET A 35 2.00 -9.21 -13.58
N LEU A 36 0.86 -9.23 -12.88
CA LEU A 36 0.16 -10.44 -12.45
C LEU A 36 -1.24 -10.39 -13.03
N ALA A 37 -1.66 -11.45 -13.73
CA ALA A 37 -3.00 -11.56 -14.33
C ALA A 37 -3.47 -10.29 -15.09
N GLY A 38 -2.58 -9.66 -15.85
CA GLY A 38 -2.89 -8.47 -16.66
C GLY A 38 -2.93 -7.14 -15.90
N ARG A 39 -2.55 -7.10 -14.61
CA ARG A 39 -2.47 -5.88 -13.80
C ARG A 39 -1.11 -5.71 -13.13
N PRO A 40 -0.65 -4.47 -12.85
CA PRO A 40 0.55 -4.25 -12.06
C PRO A 40 0.39 -4.85 -10.66
N LEU A 41 1.40 -5.54 -10.16
CA LEU A 41 1.39 -6.28 -8.90
C LEU A 41 1.08 -5.37 -7.71
N ILE A 42 1.61 -4.14 -7.70
CA ILE A 42 1.33 -3.15 -6.66
C ILE A 42 -0.15 -2.71 -6.63
N SER A 43 -0.88 -2.87 -7.74
CA SER A 43 -2.29 -2.44 -7.81
C SER A 43 -3.21 -3.29 -6.93
N TYR A 44 -2.79 -4.48 -6.55
CA TYR A 44 -3.57 -5.39 -5.70
C TYR A 44 -3.61 -4.91 -4.24
N PRO A 45 -2.47 -4.73 -3.54
CA PRO A 45 -2.50 -4.18 -2.19
C PRO A 45 -3.02 -2.74 -2.14
N LEU A 46 -2.80 -1.94 -3.20
CA LEU A 46 -3.40 -0.60 -3.27
C LEU A 46 -4.93 -0.63 -3.30
N ALA A 47 -5.53 -1.55 -4.05
CA ALA A 47 -6.98 -1.69 -4.08
C ALA A 47 -7.54 -2.05 -2.69
N ALA A 48 -6.91 -2.99 -1.99
CA ALA A 48 -7.31 -3.38 -0.64
C ALA A 48 -7.20 -2.23 0.37
N LEU A 49 -6.12 -1.46 0.33
CA LEU A 49 -5.93 -0.32 1.24
C LEU A 49 -6.86 0.86 0.91
N VAL A 50 -7.17 1.11 -0.37
CA VAL A 50 -8.13 2.16 -0.77
C VAL A 50 -9.53 1.85 -0.26
N GLU A 51 -9.90 0.57 -0.19
CA GLU A 51 -11.18 0.15 0.37
C GLU A 51 -11.19 0.21 1.91
N ALA A 52 -10.07 -0.04 2.57
CA ALA A 52 -9.99 -0.15 4.03
C ALA A 52 -9.56 1.14 4.77
N CYS A 53 -8.82 2.07 4.14
CA CYS A 53 -8.15 3.17 4.83
C CYS A 53 -8.61 4.55 4.33
N PHE A 54 -8.66 5.54 5.23
CA PHE A 54 -9.06 6.92 4.92
C PHE A 54 -8.09 7.62 3.98
N ARG A 55 -6.80 7.31 4.11
CA ARG A 55 -5.71 7.87 3.32
C ARG A 55 -4.81 6.75 2.87
N VAL A 56 -4.32 6.80 1.63
CA VAL A 56 -3.43 5.76 1.09
C VAL A 56 -2.23 6.39 0.40
N ALA A 57 -1.04 5.83 0.65
CA ALA A 57 0.18 6.25 0.01
C ALA A 57 1.06 5.07 -0.42
N VAL A 58 1.87 5.28 -1.45
CA VAL A 58 2.99 4.43 -1.82
C VAL A 58 4.28 5.09 -1.32
N VAL A 59 5.06 4.37 -0.52
CA VAL A 59 6.42 4.79 -0.15
C VAL A 59 7.42 4.11 -1.06
N CYS A 60 8.23 4.90 -1.74
CA CYS A 60 9.23 4.42 -2.69
C CYS A 60 10.43 5.35 -2.78
N LYS A 61 11.54 4.84 -3.33
CA LYS A 61 12.72 5.67 -3.63
C LYS A 61 12.38 6.63 -4.77
N ARG A 62 13.05 7.79 -4.83
CA ARG A 62 12.80 8.84 -5.84
C ARG A 62 12.86 8.33 -7.27
N ALA A 63 13.84 7.47 -7.57
CA ALA A 63 14.02 6.88 -8.89
C ALA A 63 13.09 5.70 -9.20
N THR A 64 12.19 5.34 -8.27
CA THR A 64 11.26 4.22 -8.48
C THR A 64 10.22 4.60 -9.52
N ASP A 65 10.18 3.86 -10.62
CA ASP A 65 9.11 3.96 -11.61
C ASP A 65 7.86 3.23 -11.10
N LEU A 66 6.75 3.94 -10.97
CA LEU A 66 5.47 3.40 -10.50
C LEU A 66 4.49 3.34 -11.68
N PRO A 67 3.67 2.27 -11.77
CA PRO A 67 2.52 2.33 -12.66
C PRO A 67 1.55 3.44 -12.23
N PRO A 68 0.59 3.84 -13.09
CA PRO A 68 -0.45 4.79 -12.72
C PRO A 68 -1.12 4.39 -11.40
N LEU A 69 -1.12 5.32 -10.44
CA LEU A 69 -1.72 5.09 -9.13
C LEU A 69 -3.23 5.31 -9.19
N PRO A 70 -4.02 4.59 -8.36
CA PRO A 70 -5.45 4.86 -8.22
C PRO A 70 -5.71 6.32 -7.80
N PRO A 71 -6.86 6.91 -8.16
CA PRO A 71 -7.22 8.25 -7.73
C PRO A 71 -7.14 8.42 -6.20
N GLY A 72 -6.53 9.51 -5.75
CA GLY A 72 -6.37 9.82 -4.32
C GLY A 72 -5.23 9.09 -3.62
N VAL A 73 -4.55 8.13 -4.26
CA VAL A 73 -3.33 7.52 -3.71
C VAL A 73 -2.15 8.47 -3.88
N GLU A 74 -1.47 8.76 -2.78
CA GLU A 74 -0.28 9.61 -2.77
C GLU A 74 1.00 8.83 -3.07
N ARG A 75 2.02 9.54 -3.58
CA ARG A 75 3.40 9.06 -3.65
C ARG A 75 4.24 9.77 -2.61
N TRP A 76 4.92 9.01 -1.77
CA TRP A 76 5.88 9.51 -0.79
C TRP A 76 7.29 9.02 -1.14
N ASP A 77 8.14 9.96 -1.48
CA ASP A 77 9.53 9.69 -1.82
C ASP A 77 10.41 9.62 -0.57
N GLU A 78 10.79 8.41 -0.17
CA GLU A 78 11.73 8.20 0.93
C GLU A 78 13.19 8.51 0.51
N PRO A 79 14.09 8.84 1.46
CA PRO A 79 15.51 9.03 1.17
C PRO A 79 16.12 7.83 0.44
N ASP A 80 17.12 8.07 -0.43
CA ASP A 80 17.66 7.01 -1.27
C ASP A 80 18.40 5.91 -0.47
N GLU A 81 18.97 6.28 0.69
CA GLU A 81 19.63 5.38 1.64
C GLU A 81 19.19 5.68 3.09
N PRO A 82 19.17 4.66 3.98
CA PRO A 82 19.46 3.26 3.71
C PRO A 82 18.32 2.53 2.95
N ARG A 83 18.67 1.44 2.26
CA ARG A 83 17.71 0.54 1.61
C ARG A 83 17.29 -0.59 2.54
N HIS A 84 16.23 -0.35 3.32
CA HIS A 84 15.66 -1.36 4.21
C HIS A 84 14.15 -1.13 4.39
N PRO A 85 13.30 -2.17 4.50
CA PRO A 85 11.87 -1.99 4.74
C PRO A 85 11.57 -1.10 5.96
N ALA A 86 12.35 -1.24 7.04
CA ALA A 86 12.20 -0.40 8.23
C ALA A 86 12.44 1.10 7.96
N ALA A 87 13.30 1.46 7.00
CA ALA A 87 13.50 2.87 6.63
C ALA A 87 12.25 3.45 5.95
N GLY A 88 11.61 2.66 5.07
CA GLY A 88 10.33 3.03 4.46
C GLY A 88 9.20 3.14 5.49
N ILE A 89 9.15 2.26 6.48
CA ILE A 89 8.17 2.33 7.58
C ILE A 89 8.40 3.58 8.44
N ALA A 90 9.65 3.87 8.81
CA ALA A 90 9.98 5.07 9.59
C ALA A 90 9.58 6.34 8.83
N HIS A 91 9.94 6.43 7.55
CA HIS A 91 9.53 7.54 6.68
C HIS A 91 8.00 7.68 6.59
N ALA A 92 7.29 6.56 6.49
CA ALA A 92 5.84 6.54 6.45
C ALA A 92 5.20 7.07 7.74
N LEU A 93 5.71 6.64 8.89
CA LEU A 93 5.26 7.12 10.21
C LEU A 93 5.45 8.62 10.34
N GLU A 94 6.65 9.12 10.00
CA GLU A 94 6.95 10.56 10.03
C GLU A 94 6.01 11.36 9.10
N ARG A 95 5.75 10.85 7.90
CA ARG A 95 4.93 11.55 6.90
C ARG A 95 3.43 11.49 7.18
N ALA A 96 2.97 10.40 7.79
CA ALA A 96 1.59 10.22 8.23
C ALA A 96 1.30 11.09 9.47
N GLY A 97 2.24 11.16 10.41
CA GLY A 97 2.06 11.87 11.69
C GLY A 97 1.15 11.14 12.67
N ASP A 98 0.76 9.90 12.37
CA ASP A 98 -0.14 9.06 13.16
C ASP A 98 0.09 7.58 12.79
N SER A 99 -0.74 6.68 13.31
CA SER A 99 -0.79 5.27 13.04
C SER A 99 -0.89 4.97 11.55
N ILE A 100 -0.19 3.92 11.13
CA ILE A 100 -0.18 3.44 9.74
C ILE A 100 -0.46 1.94 9.69
N LEU A 101 -1.14 1.51 8.62
CA LEU A 101 -1.21 0.11 8.24
C LEU A 101 -0.30 -0.11 7.03
N VAL A 102 0.68 -1.00 7.16
CA VAL A 102 1.70 -1.21 6.12
C VAL A 102 1.47 -2.52 5.39
N CYS A 103 1.51 -2.47 4.06
CA CYS A 103 1.49 -3.63 3.18
C CYS A 103 2.70 -3.62 2.23
N ALA A 104 3.25 -4.80 1.92
CA ALA A 104 4.28 -4.90 0.89
C ALA A 104 3.64 -4.88 -0.51
N ALA A 105 4.33 -4.27 -1.49
CA ALA A 105 3.84 -4.17 -2.87
C ALA A 105 3.61 -5.51 -3.58
N ASP A 106 4.15 -6.61 -3.05
CA ASP A 106 4.06 -7.96 -3.60
C ASP A 106 3.09 -8.89 -2.84
N MET A 107 2.08 -8.31 -2.18
CA MET A 107 0.99 -9.05 -1.52
C MET A 107 -0.31 -9.01 -2.36
N PRO A 108 -0.41 -9.77 -3.48
CA PRO A 108 -1.57 -9.67 -4.37
C PRO A 108 -2.88 -10.21 -3.82
N PHE A 109 -2.83 -10.96 -2.71
CA PHE A 109 -3.98 -11.62 -2.10
C PHE A 109 -4.43 -10.95 -0.80
N VAL A 110 -3.84 -9.82 -0.43
CA VAL A 110 -4.33 -9.03 0.72
C VAL A 110 -5.72 -8.49 0.39
N THR A 111 -6.61 -8.48 1.38
CA THR A 111 -8.00 -8.01 1.24
C THR A 111 -8.26 -6.87 2.22
N ALA A 112 -9.26 -6.04 1.92
CA ALA A 112 -9.72 -4.99 2.83
C ALA A 112 -10.13 -5.59 4.19
N GLU A 113 -10.84 -6.73 4.19
CA GLU A 113 -11.23 -7.44 5.42
C GLU A 113 -10.02 -7.85 6.27
N ALA A 114 -8.96 -8.39 5.63
CA ALA A 114 -7.74 -8.75 6.35
C ALA A 114 -7.07 -7.52 6.98
N CYS A 115 -7.06 -6.40 6.26
CA CYS A 115 -6.57 -5.11 6.77
C CYS A 115 -7.35 -4.63 7.99
N LEU A 116 -8.69 -4.69 7.95
CA LEU A 116 -9.57 -4.33 9.07
C LEU A 116 -9.26 -5.19 10.30
N ARG A 117 -9.21 -6.51 10.14
CA ARG A 117 -8.92 -7.46 11.24
C ARG A 117 -7.56 -7.23 11.90
N VAL A 118 -6.54 -6.85 11.11
CA VAL A 118 -5.21 -6.54 11.67
C VAL A 118 -5.27 -5.30 12.55
N VAL A 119 -6.02 -4.27 12.15
CA VAL A 119 -6.14 -3.03 12.91
C VAL A 119 -7.03 -3.20 14.14
N GLU A 120 -8.09 -4.01 14.08
CA GLU A 120 -8.93 -4.34 15.24
C GLU A 120 -8.17 -5.14 16.32
N ALA A 121 -7.12 -5.85 15.94
CA ALA A 121 -6.31 -6.68 16.84
C ALA A 121 -5.08 -5.94 17.43
N ALA A 122 -4.85 -4.69 17.05
CA ALA A 122 -3.72 -3.86 17.49
C ALA A 122 -4.07 -3.06 18.76
#